data_AF-A0A940TSH3-F1
#
_entry.id   AF-A0A940TSH3-F1
#
_cell.length_a   1.000
_cell.length_b   1.000
_cell.length_c   1.000
_cell.angle_alpha   90.00
_cell.angle_beta   90.00
_cell.angle_gamma   90.00
#
_symmetry.space_group_name_H-M   'P 1'
#
loop_
_entity.id
_entity.type
_entity.pdbx_description
1 polymer ?
#
loop_
_entity_poly.entity_id
_entity_poly.type
_entity_poly.pdbx_seq_one_letter_code
_entity_poly.pdbx_strand_id
1 'polypeptide(L)'
;AYTVMDRATYLTLKGQIKLAILVERDDALLNYMSLIPVNPKKFPKVNYEDAMVFVKWLTSPKKGQRIIRDFGKDKYGTPLFFPNSKEWRMAQGTKN
;
A
#
# COMPACT_ATOMS: atom_id res chain seq x y z
N ALA A 1 11.37 13.56 23.73
CA ALA A 1 9.99 13.38 23.23
C ALA A 1 10.02 12.44 22.03
N TYR A 2 8.97 11.65 21.82
CA TYR A 2 8.88 10.66 20.74
C TYR A 2 7.53 10.76 20.02
N THR A 3 7.47 10.26 18.79
CA THR A 3 6.23 10.18 18.00
C THR A 3 6.23 8.94 17.12
N VAL A 4 5.05 8.47 16.76
CA VAL A 4 4.85 7.42 15.74
C VAL A 4 4.57 8.12 14.41
N MET A 5 5.25 7.70 13.35
CA MET A 5 5.12 8.28 12.02
C MET A 5 5.14 7.18 10.98
N ASP A 6 4.27 7.29 9.97
CA ASP A 6 4.33 6.36 8.85
C ASP A 6 5.61 6.57 8.03
N ARG A 7 6.10 5.49 7.42
CA ARG A 7 7.40 5.51 6.73
C ARG A 7 7.41 6.43 5.52
N ALA A 8 6.30 6.52 4.78
CA ALA A 8 6.23 7.34 3.59
C ALA A 8 6.35 8.82 3.96
N THR A 9 5.59 9.28 4.97
CA THR A 9 5.69 10.63 5.52
C THR A 9 7.09 10.93 6.02
N TYR A 10 7.70 10.02 6.79
CA TYR A 10 9.08 10.21 7.26
C TYR A 10 10.06 10.42 6.11
N LEU A 11 9.99 9.60 5.05
CA LEU A 11 10.87 9.73 3.89
C LEU A 11 10.64 11.05 3.13
N THR A 12 9.39 11.50 3.00
CA THR A 12 9.07 12.78 2.35
C THR A 12 9.58 13.99 3.13
N LEU A 13 9.58 13.92 4.46
CA LEU A 13 9.97 15.01 5.36
C LEU A 13 11.41 14.92 5.87
N LYS A 14 12.15 13.85 5.54
CA LYS A 14 13.48 13.54 6.12
C LYS A 14 14.47 14.71 6.07
N GLY A 15 14.43 15.54 5.02
CA GLY A 15 15.30 16.72 4.89
C GLY A 15 14.87 17.94 5.70
N GLN A 16 13.66 17.94 6.26
CA GLN A 16 13.03 19.07 6.97
C GLN A 16 12.93 18.82 8.48
N ILE A 17 13.10 17.57 8.94
CA ILE A 17 12.94 17.17 10.34
C ILE A 17 14.25 16.66 10.93
N LYS A 18 14.41 16.83 12.24
CA LYS A 18 15.56 16.31 13.01
C LYS A 18 15.13 15.13 13.89
N LEU A 19 14.52 14.10 13.27
CA LEU A 19 14.08 12.88 13.95
C LEU A 19 14.97 11.69 13.54
N ALA A 20 15.36 10.87 14.52
CA ALA A 20 16.00 9.59 14.28
C ALA A 20 14.98 8.46 14.39
N ILE A 21 15.14 7.42 13.57
CA ILE A 21 14.33 6.21 13.66
C ILE A 21 14.84 5.40 14.84
N LEU A 22 13.95 5.06 15.77
CA LEU A 22 14.27 4.21 16.92
C LEU A 22 13.76 2.78 16.73
N VAL A 23 12.61 2.62 16.07
CA VAL A 23 11.97 1.34 15.76
C VAL A 23 11.37 1.43 14.36
N GLU A 24 11.57 0.40 13.53
CA GLU A 24 10.88 0.21 12.26
C GLU A 24 10.68 -1.28 11.97
N ARG A 25 9.73 -1.62 11.08
CA ARG A 25 9.46 -2.98 10.56
C ARG A 25 8.88 -3.99 11.56
N ASP A 26 8.43 -3.53 12.72
CA ASP A 26 7.63 -4.36 13.60
C ASP A 26 6.25 -4.65 12.96
N ASP A 27 5.74 -5.87 13.14
CA ASP A 27 4.45 -6.28 12.57
C ASP A 27 3.28 -5.41 13.09
N ALA A 28 3.38 -4.89 14.31
CA ALA A 28 2.40 -3.97 14.88
C ALA A 28 2.35 -2.62 14.14
N LEU A 29 3.37 -2.30 13.33
CA LEU A 29 3.44 -1.07 12.53
C LEU A 29 2.95 -1.26 11.08
N LEU A 30 2.45 -2.44 10.73
CA LEU A 30 1.90 -2.70 9.40
C LEU A 30 0.64 -1.86 9.18
N ASN A 31 0.69 -0.99 8.17
CA ASN A 31 -0.42 -0.14 7.76
C ASN A 31 -1.04 -0.66 6.46
N TYR A 32 -2.03 -1.55 6.56
CA TYR A 32 -2.67 -2.16 5.39
C TYR A 32 -3.67 -1.23 4.71
N MET A 33 -3.47 -1.02 3.41
CA MET A 33 -4.44 -0.33 2.54
C MET A 33 -5.37 -1.33 1.87
N SER A 34 -6.68 -1.10 1.98
CA SER A 34 -7.72 -1.99 1.44
C SER A 34 -8.61 -1.26 0.44
N LEU A 35 -9.08 -1.99 -0.58
CA LEU A 35 -10.17 -1.54 -1.44
C LEU A 35 -11.48 -2.19 -0.99
N ILE A 36 -12.50 -1.38 -0.79
CA ILE A 36 -13.81 -1.85 -0.31
C ILE A 36 -14.89 -1.36 -1.29
N PRO A 37 -15.26 -2.19 -2.30
CA PRO A 37 -16.35 -1.86 -3.22
C PRO A 37 -17.68 -1.67 -2.47
N VAL A 38 -18.43 -0.64 -2.85
CA VAL A 38 -19.74 -0.36 -2.24
C VAL A 38 -20.74 -1.45 -2.63
N ASN A 39 -21.52 -1.92 -1.66
CA ASN A 39 -22.51 -2.98 -1.88
C ASN A 39 -23.65 -2.50 -2.80
N PRO A 40 -23.80 -3.06 -4.01
CA PRO A 40 -24.83 -2.63 -4.97
C PRO A 40 -26.24 -3.04 -4.55
N LYS A 41 -26.40 -4.09 -3.72
CA LYS A 41 -27.73 -4.47 -3.18
C LYS A 41 -28.28 -3.39 -2.25
N LYS A 42 -27.41 -2.70 -1.53
CA LYS A 42 -27.78 -1.59 -0.63
C LYS A 42 -27.84 -0.26 -1.38
N PHE A 43 -26.97 -0.07 -2.37
CA PHE A 43 -26.89 1.15 -3.17
C PHE A 43 -26.97 0.83 -4.66
N PRO A 44 -28.18 0.68 -5.25
CA PRO A 44 -28.34 0.18 -6.61
C PRO A 44 -27.76 1.06 -7.72
N LYS A 45 -27.50 2.34 -7.43
CA LYS A 45 -26.95 3.32 -8.39
C LYS A 45 -25.43 3.38 -8.43
N VAL A 46 -24.73 2.58 -7.60
CA VAL A 46 -23.27 2.60 -7.59
C VAL A 46 -22.71 1.93 -8.83
N ASN A 47 -21.61 2.46 -9.35
CA ASN A 47 -20.89 1.85 -10.45
C ASN A 47 -20.02 0.67 -9.96
N TYR A 48 -20.68 -0.44 -9.65
CA TYR A 48 -20.03 -1.62 -9.07
C TYR A 48 -19.09 -2.32 -10.07
N GLU A 49 -19.47 -2.35 -11.34
CA GLU A 49 -18.71 -3.05 -12.37
C GLU A 49 -17.33 -2.41 -12.57
N ASP A 50 -17.26 -1.09 -12.75
CA ASP A 50 -15.99 -0.38 -12.90
C ASP A 50 -15.17 -0.39 -11.61
N ALA A 51 -15.83 -0.34 -10.44
CA ALA A 51 -15.14 -0.50 -9.16
C ALA A 51 -14.43 -1.87 -9.09
N MET A 52 -15.06 -2.94 -9.56
CA MET A 52 -14.45 -4.27 -9.61
C MET A 52 -13.35 -4.39 -10.68
N VAL A 53 -13.46 -3.65 -11.79
CA VAL A 53 -12.37 -3.53 -12.77
C VAL A 53 -11.14 -2.89 -12.10
N PHE A 54 -11.34 -1.80 -11.36
CA PHE A 54 -10.26 -1.13 -10.62
C PHE A 54 -9.65 -2.04 -9.56
N VAL A 55 -10.46 -2.76 -8.78
CA VAL A 55 -9.97 -3.73 -7.78
C VAL A 55 -9.07 -4.76 -8.44
N LYS A 56 -9.54 -5.43 -9.51
CA LYS A 56 -8.76 -6.45 -10.22
C LYS A 56 -7.47 -5.89 -10.80
N TRP A 57 -7.51 -4.66 -11.32
CA TRP A 57 -6.35 -4.00 -11.87
C TRP A 57 -5.30 -3.68 -10.79
N LEU A 58 -5.74 -3.11 -9.65
CA LEU A 58 -4.84 -2.68 -8.58
C LEU A 58 -4.24 -3.88 -7.83
N THR A 59 -5.01 -4.95 -7.62
CA THR A 59 -4.54 -6.17 -6.94
C THR A 59 -3.72 -7.08 -7.84
N SER A 60 -3.74 -6.87 -9.17
CA SER A 60 -3.00 -7.70 -10.12
C SER A 60 -1.47 -7.63 -9.87
N PRO A 61 -0.79 -8.79 -9.77
CA PRO A 61 0.66 -8.85 -9.62
C PRO A 61 1.40 -8.41 -10.88
N LYS A 62 0.72 -8.36 -12.03
CA LYS A 62 1.32 -7.96 -13.31
C LYS A 62 1.35 -6.46 -13.52
N LYS A 63 0.49 -5.69 -12.82
CA LYS A 63 0.35 -4.24 -13.03
C LYS A 63 0.26 -3.45 -11.73
N GLY A 64 -0.91 -3.35 -11.11
CA GLY A 64 -1.12 -2.47 -9.95
C GLY A 64 -0.11 -2.67 -8.82
N GLN A 65 0.15 -3.93 -8.44
CA GLN A 65 1.12 -4.23 -7.38
C GLN A 65 2.58 -3.92 -7.77
N ARG A 66 2.93 -3.99 -9.06
CA ARG A 66 4.26 -3.55 -9.53
C ARG A 66 4.43 -2.04 -9.43
N ILE A 67 3.38 -1.28 -9.78
CA ILE A 67 3.37 0.18 -9.62
C ILE A 67 3.59 0.52 -8.15
N ILE A 68 2.85 -0.12 -7.24
CA ILE A 68 3.00 0.07 -5.78
C ILE A 68 4.43 -0.24 -5.33
N ARG A 69 4.98 -1.39 -5.77
CA ARG A 69 6.35 -1.82 -5.46
C ARG A 69 7.41 -0.79 -5.88
N ASP A 70 7.20 -0.06 -6.97
CA ASP A 70 8.21 0.81 -7.56
C ASP A 70 8.03 2.29 -7.21
N PHE A 71 6.86 2.65 -6.67
CA PHE A 71 6.52 4.03 -6.38
C PHE A 71 7.50 4.67 -5.37
N GLY A 72 8.13 5.76 -5.81
CA GLY A 72 9.04 6.60 -5.02
C GLY A 72 10.49 6.10 -4.92
N LYS A 73 10.84 4.94 -5.50
CA LYS A 73 12.21 4.41 -5.45
C LYS A 73 13.24 5.36 -6.07
N ASP A 74 12.90 5.95 -7.20
CA ASP A 74 13.72 6.92 -7.94
C ASP A 74 14.03 8.16 -7.10
N LYS A 75 13.04 8.66 -6.36
CA LYS A 75 13.15 9.90 -5.59
C LYS A 75 13.72 9.70 -4.18
N TYR A 76 13.39 8.60 -3.51
CA TYR A 76 13.69 8.38 -2.09
C TYR A 76 14.68 7.23 -1.84
N GLY A 77 15.14 6.55 -2.91
CA GLY A 77 16.06 5.41 -2.83
C GLY A 77 15.43 4.10 -2.33
N THR A 78 14.15 4.13 -1.95
CA THR A 78 13.40 2.99 -1.38
C THR A 78 11.93 3.15 -1.73
N PRO A 79 11.15 2.05 -1.88
CA PRO A 79 9.71 2.18 -2.10
C PRO A 79 9.01 2.83 -0.91
N LEU A 80 7.98 3.63 -1.20
CA LEU A 80 7.12 4.20 -0.16
C LEU A 80 6.06 3.21 0.34
N PHE A 81 5.67 2.25 -0.49
CA PHE A 81 4.63 1.27 -0.21
C PHE A 81 5.07 -0.14 -0.61
N PHE A 82 4.46 -1.14 0.03
CA PHE A 82 4.76 -2.54 -0.21
C PHE A 82 3.52 -3.28 -0.70
N PRO A 83 3.61 -3.99 -1.84
CA PRO A 83 2.49 -4.78 -2.36
C PRO A 83 2.14 -5.95 -1.43
N ASN A 84 0.84 -6.15 -1.20
CA ASN A 84 0.34 -7.20 -0.31
C ASN A 84 -1.01 -7.79 -0.75
N SER A 85 -1.40 -7.64 -2.03
CA SER A 85 -2.61 -8.32 -2.50
C SER A 85 -2.47 -9.85 -2.36
N LYS A 86 -3.61 -10.56 -2.30
CA LYS A 86 -3.62 -12.02 -2.25
C LYS A 86 -2.89 -12.60 -3.47
N GLU A 87 -3.19 -12.08 -4.66
CA GLU A 87 -2.60 -12.50 -5.92
C GLU A 87 -1.10 -12.20 -5.99
N TRP A 88 -0.64 -11.09 -5.39
CA TRP A 88 0.78 -10.79 -5.23
C TRP A 88 1.49 -11.83 -4.38
N ARG A 89 0.98 -12.10 -3.18
CA ARG A 89 1.58 -13.10 -2.27
C ARG A 89 1.67 -14.48 -2.91
N MET A 90 0.60 -14.91 -3.57
CA MET A 90 0.58 -16.17 -4.32
C MET A 90 1.63 -16.20 -5.43
N ALA A 91 1.80 -15.11 -6.18
CA ALA A 91 2.78 -15.02 -7.26
C ALA A 91 4.25 -15.02 -6.77
N GLN A 92 4.50 -14.60 -5.52
CA GLN A 92 5.84 -14.64 -4.91
C GLN A 92 6.18 -15.99 -4.25
N GLY A 93 5.28 -16.98 -4.33
CA GLY A 93 5.48 -18.28 -3.67
C GLY A 93 5.35 -18.24 -2.14
N THR A 94 4.95 -17.10 -1.57
CA THR A 94 4.70 -16.96 -0.14
C THR A 94 3.32 -17.53 0.17
N LYS A 95 3.27 -18.80 0.60
CA LYS A 95 2.09 -19.39 1.23
C LYS A 95 2.09 -18.93 2.70
N ASN A 96 0.92 -18.48 3.16
CA ASN A 96 0.67 -17.91 4.50
C ASN A 96 1.46 -18.58 5.61
#